data_AF-A0A7X9EBF1-F1
#
_entry.id   AF-A0A7X9EBF1-F1
#
_cell.length_a   1.000
_cell.length_b   1.000
_cell.length_c   1.000
_cell.angle_alpha   90.00
_cell.angle_beta   90.00
_cell.angle_gamma   90.00
#
_symmetry.space_group_name_H-M   'P 1'
#
loop_
_entity.id
_entity.type
_entity.pdbx_description
1 polymer ?
#
loop_
_entity_poly.entity_id
_entity_poly.type
_entity_poly.pdbx_seq_one_letter_code
_entity_poly.pdbx_strand_id
1 'polypeptide(L)'
;MDRHLLDDDKPSEYFESLSDMEVYTKYPFTMLGRLKDTHQSPIHHPEGNVWNHTMLVIDEAAKVKSKSSNNRVFMWPALLHDIGKPDTTRTRRGKITSYDHDKLGAIMSKEFLDAGKVRVGKSPQVVIICGFFVS
;
A
#
# COMPACT_ATOMS: atom_id res chain seq x y z
N MET A 1 13.19 -1.61 5.23
CA MET A 1 11.90 -1.07 4.72
C MET A 1 11.88 0.45 4.70
N ASP A 2 11.89 1.12 5.86
CA ASP A 2 11.76 2.59 5.92
C ASP A 2 12.78 3.35 5.04
N ARG A 3 14.07 3.03 5.16
CA ARG A 3 15.12 3.62 4.32
C ARG A 3 14.83 3.44 2.82
N HIS A 4 14.59 2.21 2.39
CA HIS A 4 14.30 1.91 0.98
C HIS A 4 13.05 2.61 0.46
N LEU A 5 12.00 2.72 1.29
CA LEU A 5 10.79 3.45 0.93
C LEU A 5 11.04 4.96 0.77
N LEU A 6 11.96 5.53 1.55
CA LEU A 6 12.20 6.98 1.59
C LEU A 6 13.30 7.45 0.66
N ASP A 7 14.32 6.63 0.43
CA ASP A 7 15.58 7.05 -0.18
C ASP A 7 15.76 6.48 -1.59
N ASP A 8 15.24 5.29 -1.88
CA ASP A 8 15.38 4.68 -3.20
C ASP A 8 14.55 5.46 -4.25
N ASP A 9 15.09 5.56 -5.47
CA ASP A 9 14.38 6.14 -6.62
C ASP A 9 13.28 5.21 -7.13
N LYS A 10 13.47 3.90 -6.92
CA LYS A 10 12.54 2.84 -7.29
C LYS A 10 12.34 1.86 -6.12
N PRO A 11 11.60 2.26 -5.07
CA PRO A 11 11.40 1.43 -3.90
C PRO A 11 10.85 0.04 -4.21
N SER A 12 10.05 -0.11 -5.29
CA SER A 12 9.45 -1.38 -5.67
C SER A 12 10.47 -2.52 -5.77
N GLU A 13 11.69 -2.28 -6.25
CA GLU A 13 12.71 -3.34 -6.41
C GLU A 13 13.07 -3.98 -5.07
N TYR A 14 13.19 -3.17 -4.01
CA TYR A 14 13.41 -3.67 -2.67
C TYR A 14 12.21 -4.49 -2.17
N PHE A 15 10.99 -3.98 -2.32
CA PHE A 15 9.80 -4.67 -1.83
C PHE A 15 9.51 -5.97 -2.59
N GLU A 16 9.72 -5.98 -3.91
CA GLU A 16 9.65 -7.18 -4.74
C GLU A 16 10.67 -8.23 -4.29
N SER A 17 11.92 -7.82 -4.02
CA SER A 17 12.98 -8.74 -3.56
C SER A 17 12.65 -9.43 -2.22
N LEU A 18 11.81 -8.80 -1.39
CA LEU A 18 11.38 -9.38 -0.12
C LEU A 18 10.04 -10.12 -0.23
N SER A 19 9.29 -9.93 -1.32
CA SER A 19 7.90 -10.35 -1.42
C SER A 19 7.70 -11.88 -1.40
N ASP A 20 8.77 -12.65 -1.62
CA ASP A 20 8.78 -14.12 -1.56
C ASP A 20 9.47 -14.65 -0.29
N MET A 21 9.92 -13.76 0.61
CA MET A 21 10.52 -14.17 1.87
C MET A 21 9.45 -14.56 2.89
N GLU A 22 9.78 -15.53 3.75
CA GLU A 22 8.93 -16.00 4.86
C GLU A 22 8.50 -14.85 5.80
N VAL A 23 9.20 -13.72 5.80
CA VAL A 23 8.80 -12.55 6.59
C VAL A 23 7.40 -12.05 6.19
N TYR A 24 7.00 -12.15 4.91
CA TYR A 24 5.66 -11.76 4.43
C TYR A 24 4.55 -12.74 4.81
N THR A 25 4.88 -13.87 5.43
CA THR A 25 3.90 -14.80 6.01
C THR A 25 3.72 -14.60 7.52
N LYS A 26 4.42 -13.62 8.12
CA LYS A 26 4.33 -13.28 9.55
C LYS A 26 3.72 -11.88 9.77
N TYR A 27 2.92 -11.75 10.82
CA TYR A 27 2.32 -10.47 11.20
C TYR A 27 3.39 -9.45 11.61
N PRO A 28 3.28 -8.16 11.21
CA PRO A 28 2.19 -7.57 10.43
C PRO A 28 2.37 -7.64 8.90
N PHE A 29 3.49 -8.17 8.40
CA PHE A 29 3.81 -8.22 6.97
C PHE A 29 2.89 -9.13 6.15
N THR A 30 2.18 -10.06 6.80
CA THR A 30 1.04 -10.78 6.19
C THR A 30 0.02 -9.84 5.55
N MET A 31 -0.20 -8.65 6.12
CA MET A 31 -1.15 -7.68 5.58
C MET A 31 -0.73 -7.20 4.18
N LEU A 32 0.57 -7.02 3.95
CA LEU A 32 1.14 -6.70 2.65
C LEU A 32 1.18 -7.93 1.72
N GLY A 33 1.50 -9.11 2.24
CA GLY A 33 1.53 -10.35 1.46
C GLY A 33 0.19 -10.66 0.77
N ARG A 34 -0.93 -10.43 1.46
CA ARG A 34 -2.29 -10.63 0.94
C ARG A 34 -2.64 -9.75 -0.28
N LEU A 35 -1.89 -8.67 -0.52
CA LEU A 35 -2.09 -7.82 -1.69
C LEU A 35 -1.75 -8.56 -3.00
N LYS A 36 -0.83 -9.54 -2.95
CA LYS A 36 -0.43 -10.34 -4.12
C LYS A 36 -1.58 -11.23 -4.62
N ASP A 37 -2.39 -11.74 -3.70
CA ASP A 37 -3.53 -12.61 -4.00
C ASP A 37 -4.83 -11.84 -4.29
N THR A 38 -4.80 -10.51 -4.16
CA THR A 38 -5.99 -9.68 -4.36
C THR A 38 -6.05 -9.19 -5.81
N HIS A 39 -6.73 -9.96 -6.67
CA HIS A 39 -6.96 -9.58 -8.06
C HIS A 39 -7.85 -8.33 -8.18
N GLN A 40 -7.56 -7.52 -9.19
CA GLN A 40 -8.31 -6.33 -9.54
C GLN A 40 -8.96 -6.48 -10.93
N SER A 41 -9.83 -5.53 -11.28
CA SER A 41 -10.45 -5.53 -12.61
C SER A 41 -9.40 -5.32 -13.70
N PRO A 42 -9.23 -6.22 -14.68
CA PRO A 42 -8.21 -6.06 -15.73
C PRO A 42 -8.47 -4.87 -16.66
N ILE A 43 -9.69 -4.32 -16.66
CA ILE A 43 -10.06 -3.13 -17.42
C ILE A 43 -9.47 -1.86 -16.79
N HIS A 44 -9.48 -1.77 -15.46
CA HIS A 44 -9.02 -0.58 -14.72
C HIS A 44 -7.60 -0.75 -14.17
N HIS A 45 -7.21 -2.00 -13.91
CA HIS A 45 -5.94 -2.40 -13.33
C HIS A 45 -5.29 -3.48 -14.22
N PRO A 46 -4.79 -3.12 -15.41
CA PRO A 46 -4.09 -4.06 -16.30
C PRO A 46 -2.85 -4.68 -15.67
N GLU A 47 -2.30 -4.07 -14.62
CA GLU A 47 -1.22 -4.59 -13.78
C GLU A 47 -1.62 -5.84 -12.96
N GLY A 48 -2.91 -6.14 -12.86
CA GLY A 48 -3.42 -7.40 -12.32
C GLY A 48 -3.89 -7.33 -10.87
N ASN A 49 -2.98 -7.32 -9.89
CA ASN A 49 -3.31 -7.39 -8.47
C ASN A 49 -2.99 -6.09 -7.72
N VAL A 50 -3.42 -6.02 -6.47
CA VAL A 50 -3.21 -4.85 -5.60
C VAL A 50 -1.73 -4.61 -5.29
N TRP A 51 -0.94 -5.68 -5.17
CA TRP A 51 0.50 -5.57 -4.93
C TRP A 51 1.22 -4.85 -6.09
N ASN A 52 1.00 -5.30 -7.33
CA ASN A 52 1.59 -4.70 -8.53
C ASN A 52 1.19 -3.23 -8.65
N HIS A 53 -0.07 -2.91 -8.37
CA HIS A 53 -0.55 -1.54 -8.33
C HIS A 53 0.21 -0.71 -7.28
N THR A 54 0.33 -1.23 -6.06
CA THR A 54 1.04 -0.56 -4.97
C THR A 54 2.50 -0.31 -5.33
N MET A 55 3.18 -1.24 -6.01
CA MET A 55 4.56 -1.06 -6.46
C MET A 55 4.71 0.08 -7.46
N LEU A 56 3.77 0.20 -8.43
CA LEU A 56 3.74 1.33 -9.35
C LEU A 56 3.53 2.65 -8.60
N VAL A 57 2.60 2.67 -7.64
CA VAL A 57 2.27 3.87 -6.86
C VAL A 57 3.47 4.35 -6.04
N ILE A 58 4.21 3.47 -5.35
CA ILE A 58 5.37 3.90 -4.55
C ILE A 58 6.54 4.37 -5.42
N ASP A 59 6.71 3.83 -6.61
CA ASP A 59 7.73 4.32 -7.57
C ASP A 59 7.37 5.71 -8.10
N GLU A 60 6.11 5.95 -8.48
CA GLU A 60 5.67 7.29 -8.89
C GLU A 60 5.70 8.30 -7.73
N ALA A 61 5.32 7.87 -6.53
CA ALA A 61 5.42 8.69 -5.33
C ALA A 61 6.88 9.08 -5.04
N ALA A 62 7.84 8.17 -5.22
CA ALA A 62 9.25 8.44 -4.99
C ALA A 62 9.79 9.60 -5.86
N LYS A 63 9.29 9.74 -7.09
CA LYS A 63 9.69 10.83 -8.01
C LYS A 63 9.22 12.21 -7.57
N VAL A 64 8.13 12.28 -6.80
CA VAL A 64 7.50 13.55 -6.39
C VAL A 64 7.54 13.81 -4.89
N LYS A 65 8.11 12.89 -4.09
CA LYS A 65 8.16 12.97 -2.62
C LYS A 65 8.75 14.29 -2.11
N SER A 66 9.71 14.86 -2.82
CA SER A 66 10.35 16.16 -2.51
C SER A 66 9.39 17.36 -2.52
N LYS A 67 8.20 17.22 -3.11
CA LYS A 67 7.14 18.24 -3.05
C LYS A 67 6.39 18.23 -1.73
N SER A 68 6.50 17.16 -0.94
CA SER A 68 5.95 17.08 0.40
C SER A 68 6.90 17.71 1.42
N SER A 69 6.35 18.39 2.42
CA SER A 69 7.14 18.86 3.58
C SER A 69 7.64 17.71 4.45
N ASN A 70 7.07 16.51 4.30
CA ASN A 70 7.48 15.31 5.00
C ASN A 70 7.34 14.08 4.11
N ASN A 71 8.47 13.62 3.56
CA ASN A 71 8.52 12.43 2.69
C ASN A 71 7.93 11.20 3.39
N ARG A 72 8.13 11.04 4.70
CA ARG A 72 7.63 9.88 5.44
C ARG A 72 6.12 9.85 5.53
N VAL A 73 5.50 10.99 5.82
CA VAL A 73 4.03 11.14 5.85
C VAL A 73 3.42 11.02 4.45
N PHE A 74 4.22 11.13 3.39
CA PHE A 74 3.79 10.96 2.01
C PHE A 74 3.95 9.52 1.50
N MET A 75 5.12 8.91 1.72
CA MET A 75 5.46 7.60 1.17
C MET A 75 4.81 6.43 1.91
N TRP A 76 4.65 6.50 3.24
CA TRP A 76 4.01 5.41 3.99
C TRP A 76 2.54 5.21 3.62
N PRO A 77 1.70 6.27 3.51
CA PRO A 77 0.37 6.12 2.95
C PRO A 77 0.36 5.57 1.53
N ALA A 78 1.32 5.95 0.67
CA ALA A 78 1.40 5.40 -0.69
C ALA A 78 1.56 3.87 -0.69
N LEU A 79 2.40 3.33 0.19
CA LEU A 79 2.57 1.88 0.37
C LEU A 79 1.32 1.19 0.94
N LEU A 80 0.56 1.87 1.80
CA LEU A 80 -0.54 1.27 2.57
C LEU A 80 -1.93 1.60 2.03
N HIS A 81 -2.05 2.44 0.99
CA HIS A 81 -3.34 3.02 0.57
C HIS A 81 -4.42 1.97 0.30
N ASP A 82 -4.02 0.84 -0.28
CA ASP A 82 -4.89 -0.25 -0.66
C ASP A 82 -4.85 -1.45 0.29
N ILE A 83 -4.25 -1.32 1.48
CA ILE A 83 -4.07 -2.44 2.42
C ILE A 83 -5.39 -3.07 2.87
N GLY A 84 -6.51 -2.35 2.74
CA GLY A 84 -7.85 -2.83 3.05
C GLY A 84 -8.55 -3.59 1.91
N LYS A 85 -8.02 -3.59 0.67
CA LYS A 85 -8.61 -4.30 -0.46
C LYS A 85 -8.72 -5.82 -0.25
N PRO A 86 -7.75 -6.54 0.33
CA PRO A 86 -7.87 -7.99 0.55
C PRO A 86 -9.13 -8.41 1.30
N ASP A 87 -9.60 -7.60 2.25
CA ASP A 87 -10.77 -7.90 3.09
C ASP A 87 -12.09 -7.36 2.51
N THR A 88 -12.02 -6.43 1.55
CA THR A 88 -13.19 -5.73 0.98
C THR A 88 -13.47 -6.06 -0.48
N THR A 89 -12.51 -6.64 -1.21
CA THR A 89 -12.67 -7.08 -2.59
C THR A 89 -13.66 -8.23 -2.70
N ARG A 90 -14.64 -8.10 -3.59
CA ARG A 90 -15.65 -9.12 -3.90
C ARG A 90 -15.85 -9.19 -5.41
N THR A 91 -16.05 -10.41 -5.92
CA THR A 91 -16.46 -10.65 -7.31
C THR A 91 -17.95 -10.91 -7.36
N ARG A 92 -18.70 -10.07 -8.09
CA ARG A 92 -20.15 -10.23 -8.28
C ARG A 92 -20.49 -10.07 -9.76
N ARG A 93 -21.13 -11.08 -10.35
CA ARG A 93 -21.52 -11.09 -11.78
C ARG A 93 -20.36 -10.72 -12.72
N GLY A 94 -19.17 -11.26 -12.45
CA GLY A 94 -17.95 -10.99 -13.24
C GLY A 94 -17.29 -9.64 -12.98
N LYS A 95 -17.85 -8.77 -12.12
CA LYS A 95 -17.25 -7.49 -11.73
C LYS A 95 -16.54 -7.62 -10.39
N ILE A 96 -15.28 -7.16 -10.34
CA ILE A 96 -14.48 -7.06 -9.12
C ILE A 96 -14.66 -5.66 -8.53
N THR A 97 -15.00 -5.58 -7.24
CA THR A 97 -15.24 -4.32 -6.52
C THR A 97 -14.71 -4.40 -5.09
N SER A 98 -14.17 -3.30 -4.57
CA SER A 98 -13.62 -3.20 -3.21
C SER A 98 -14.25 -2.02 -2.46
N TYR A 99 -15.49 -2.17 -2.02
CA TYR A 99 -16.20 -1.09 -1.32
C TYR A 99 -15.67 -0.92 0.11
N ASP A 100 -15.59 0.33 0.59
CA ASP A 100 -15.09 0.69 1.93
C ASP A 100 -13.66 0.22 2.25
N HIS A 101 -12.85 -0.09 1.22
CA HIS A 101 -11.45 -0.50 1.37
C HIS A 101 -10.59 0.59 2.01
N ASP A 102 -10.94 1.86 1.79
CA ASP A 102 -10.31 3.05 2.35
C ASP A 102 -10.55 3.16 3.87
N LYS A 103 -11.79 2.95 4.32
CA LYS A 103 -12.15 2.97 5.74
C LYS A 103 -11.48 1.85 6.51
N LEU A 104 -11.53 0.62 5.97
CA LEU A 104 -10.84 -0.51 6.57
C LEU A 104 -9.31 -0.34 6.48
N GLY A 105 -8.82 0.16 5.34
CA GLY A 105 -7.41 0.45 5.08
C GLY A 105 -6.82 1.45 6.08
N ALA A 106 -7.58 2.45 6.51
CA ALA A 106 -7.15 3.38 7.56
C ALA A 106 -6.91 2.67 8.91
N ILE A 107 -7.80 1.75 9.30
CA ILE A 107 -7.68 0.95 10.53
C ILE A 107 -6.46 0.03 10.43
N MET A 108 -6.37 -0.70 9.32
CA MET A 108 -5.28 -1.64 9.04
C MET A 108 -3.92 -0.95 8.92
N SER A 109 -3.86 0.25 8.34
CA SER A 109 -2.62 1.04 8.23
C SER A 109 -2.10 1.41 9.62
N LYS A 110 -3.00 1.85 10.52
CA LYS A 110 -2.62 2.15 11.89
C LYS A 110 -2.10 0.90 12.60
N GLU A 111 -2.80 -0.22 12.48
CA GLU A 111 -2.40 -1.50 13.04
C GLU A 111 -1.01 -1.94 12.54
N PHE A 112 -0.79 -1.88 11.22
CA PHE A 112 0.48 -2.24 10.60
C PHE A 112 1.64 -1.39 11.13
N LEU A 113 1.46 -0.07 11.21
CA LEU A 113 2.49 0.86 11.68
C LEU A 113 2.79 0.65 13.18
N ASP A 114 1.76 0.45 14.00
CA ASP A 114 1.89 0.19 15.44
C ASP A 114 2.63 -1.14 15.69
N ALA A 115 2.24 -2.21 15.00
CA ALA A 115 2.85 -3.53 15.12
C ALA A 115 4.28 -3.58 14.57
N GLY A 116 4.53 -2.92 13.44
CA GLY A 116 5.86 -2.81 12.82
C GLY A 116 6.80 -1.86 13.54
N LYS A 117 6.33 -1.16 14.59
CA LYS A 117 7.05 -0.11 15.33
C LYS A 117 7.55 1.01 14.41
N VAL A 118 6.82 1.29 13.34
CA VAL A 118 7.12 2.33 12.36
C VAL A 118 6.58 3.66 12.87
N ARG A 119 7.46 4.62 13.15
CA ARG A 119 7.06 5.95 13.62
C ARG A 119 6.79 6.90 12.46
N VAL A 120 5.58 6.92 11.92
CA VAL A 120 5.11 8.01 11.05
C VAL A 120 4.63 9.14 11.97
N GLY A 121 5.04 10.38 11.73
CA GLY A 121 4.65 11.52 12.58
C GLY A 121 3.13 11.62 12.73
N LYS A 122 2.64 12.15 13.87
CA LYS A 122 1.21 12.37 14.14
C LYS A 122 0.64 13.46 13.21
N SER A 123 0.45 13.15 11.94
CA SER A 123 -0.23 14.02 10.99
C SER A 123 -1.60 13.42 10.64
N PRO A 124 -2.70 14.18 10.81
CA PRO A 124 -4.04 13.78 10.34
C PRO A 124 -4.08 13.38 8.86
N GLN A 125 -3.07 13.78 8.09
CA GLN A 125 -2.89 13.48 6.67
C GLN A 125 -2.63 12.00 6.36
N VAL A 126 -2.06 11.20 7.28
CA VAL A 126 -1.79 9.76 7.03
C VAL A 126 -3.07 8.99 6.71
N VAL A 127 -4.19 9.36 7.34
CA VAL A 127 -5.51 8.73 7.13
C VAL A 127 -6.21 9.26 5.88
N ILE A 128 -5.94 10.52 5.51
CA ILE A 128 -6.64 11.20 4.40
C ILE A 128 -6.01 10.87 3.04
N ILE A 129 -4.71 10.54 3.00
CA ILE A 129 -3.99 10.30 1.75
C ILE A 129 -4.37 8.97 1.06
N CYS A 130 -4.95 8.00 1.79
CA CYS A 130 -5.39 6.73 1.19
C CYS A 130 -6.47 6.90 0.10
N GLY A 131 -7.21 8.04 0.10
CA GLY A 131 -8.22 8.34 -0.93
C GLY A 131 -7.71 9.13 -2.14
N PHE A 132 -6.45 9.58 -2.17
CA PHE A 132 -5.93 10.50 -3.19
C PHE A 132 -4.90 9.89 -4.15
N PHE A 133 -4.42 8.67 -3.90
CA PHE A 133 -3.55 7.96 -4.82
C PHE A 133 -4.39 7.16 -5.82
N VAL A 134 -4.64 7.81 -6.97
CA VAL A 134 -5.12 7.26 -8.25
C VAL A 134 -6.41 6.43 -8.18
N SER A 135 -7.55 7.13 -8.23
CA SER A 135 -8.76 6.63 -8.92
C SER A 135 -8.61 6.74 -10.43
#